data_AF-A0A3D5KP89-F1
#
_entry.id   AF-A0A3D5KP89-F1
#
_cell.length_a   1.000
_cell.length_b   1.000
_cell.length_c   1.000
_cell.angle_alpha   90.00
_cell.angle_beta   90.00
_cell.angle_gamma   90.00
#
_symmetry.space_group_name_H-M   'P 1'
#
loop_
_entity.id
_entity.type
_entity.pdbx_description
1 polymer ?
#
loop_
_entity_poly.entity_id
_entity_poly.type
_entity_poly.pdbx_seq_one_letter_code
_entity_poly.pdbx_strand_id
1 'polypeptide(L)'
;MLMRKLSFGLVTCLLVIFFSLESYGQFNRKMIKRNNKRIASYTGKKKFGREHVYSGVGFSLNALNYYGDLSPLPSKFSTDISFTKPGLGISFFHRFGPRYTLVGQFMYGTLKGSDAESAKGSDGPFRKERNLSFRNRIKELSVTAYFDLFENNGTYISRVKWTPYVFIGLAAFLHNPQAQEPAKFLDGTVNPNAGKWVNLQPLGTEGQHSTLSSTDVNHGIKPYSLLQVAIPFGVGAKKKKKNGVFFFFFLFVVFLSFFFFYFVFCFFFFFFFLFFLLFFVLLFFFFLFVLFGCCVVC
;
A
#
# COMPACT_ATOMS: atom_id res chain seq x y z
N MET A 1 -2.68 -1.91 37.02
CA MET A 1 -3.57 -2.08 35.84
C MET A 1 -2.81 -2.59 34.59
N LEU A 2 -1.54 -2.20 34.37
CA LEU A 2 -0.70 -2.65 33.24
C LEU A 2 -0.39 -4.16 33.25
N MET A 3 -0.04 -4.71 34.42
CA MET A 3 0.32 -6.14 34.57
C MET A 3 -0.84 -7.10 34.30
N ARG A 4 -2.09 -6.69 34.63
CA ARG A 4 -3.30 -7.49 34.35
C ARG A 4 -3.56 -7.58 32.85
N LYS A 5 -3.39 -6.48 32.11
CA LYS A 5 -3.53 -6.43 30.64
C LYS A 5 -2.45 -7.25 29.93
N LEU A 6 -1.22 -7.27 30.46
CA LEU A 6 -0.11 -8.07 29.96
C LEU A 6 -0.35 -9.58 30.15
N SER A 7 -0.89 -9.97 31.31
CA SER A 7 -1.29 -11.35 31.59
C SER A 7 -2.41 -11.83 30.66
N PHE A 8 -3.45 -11.02 30.44
CA PHE A 8 -4.52 -11.36 29.47
C PHE A 8 -3.99 -11.47 28.03
N GLY A 9 -3.04 -10.62 27.63
CA GLY A 9 -2.39 -10.72 26.31
C GLY A 9 -1.55 -11.99 26.13
N LEU A 10 -0.84 -12.42 27.17
CA LEU A 10 -0.07 -13.67 27.16
C LEU A 10 -0.98 -14.90 27.11
N VAL A 11 -2.05 -14.93 27.91
CA VAL A 11 -3.02 -16.04 27.93
C VAL A 11 -3.75 -16.17 26.60
N THR A 12 -4.13 -15.06 25.97
CA THR A 12 -4.77 -15.06 24.64
C THR A 12 -3.80 -15.51 23.53
N CYS A 13 -2.54 -15.08 23.56
CA CYS A 13 -1.51 -15.62 22.65
C CYS A 13 -1.29 -17.11 22.82
N LEU A 14 -1.22 -17.61 24.07
CA LEU A 14 -1.06 -19.03 24.37
C LEU A 14 -2.25 -19.87 23.89
N LEU A 15 -3.48 -19.36 24.05
CA LEU A 15 -4.69 -20.02 23.53
C LEU A 15 -4.69 -20.09 22.00
N VAL A 16 -4.32 -19.00 21.31
CA VAL A 16 -4.22 -18.99 19.83
C VAL A 16 -3.16 -19.98 19.34
N ILE A 17 -2.03 -20.10 20.04
CA ILE A 17 -0.99 -21.09 19.72
C ILE A 17 -1.52 -22.51 19.95
N PHE A 18 -2.23 -22.76 21.05
CA PHE A 18 -2.82 -24.08 21.35
C PHE A 18 -3.86 -24.51 20.30
N PHE A 19 -4.80 -23.62 19.92
CA PHE A 19 -5.80 -23.91 18.88
C PHE A 19 -5.19 -24.05 17.47
N SER A 20 -3.99 -23.49 17.22
CA SER A 20 -3.32 -23.65 15.92
C SER A 20 -2.75 -25.06 15.70
N LEU A 21 -2.49 -25.83 16.77
CA LEU A 21 -1.92 -27.17 16.68
C LEU A 21 -2.93 -28.20 16.16
N GLU A 22 -4.22 -28.08 16.51
CA GLU A 22 -5.27 -28.99 16.04
C GLU A 22 -5.50 -28.87 14.51
N SER A 23 -5.21 -27.72 13.91
CA SER A 23 -5.27 -27.53 12.45
C SER A 23 -4.21 -28.32 11.67
N TYR A 24 -3.20 -28.89 12.34
CA TYR A 24 -2.17 -29.73 11.70
C TYR A 24 -2.59 -31.20 11.52
N GLY A 25 -3.63 -31.66 12.23
CA GLY A 25 -3.94 -33.09 12.37
C GLY A 25 -4.74 -33.76 11.26
N GLN A 26 -5.43 -33.04 10.37
CA GLN A 26 -6.50 -33.65 9.56
C GLN A 26 -6.18 -34.02 8.11
N PHE A 27 -4.91 -34.02 7.66
CA PHE A 27 -4.62 -34.46 6.29
C PHE A 27 -3.44 -35.41 6.24
N ASN A 28 -3.69 -36.67 5.87
CA ASN A 28 -2.66 -37.66 5.56
C ASN A 28 -1.85 -37.23 4.33
N ARG A 29 -0.90 -36.30 4.55
CA ARG A 29 -0.15 -35.58 3.51
C ARG A 29 0.62 -36.52 2.59
N LYS A 30 1.02 -37.71 3.06
CA LYS A 30 1.74 -38.70 2.25
C LYS A 30 0.81 -39.34 1.21
N MET A 31 -0.39 -39.78 1.60
CA MET A 31 -1.39 -40.29 0.66
C MET A 31 -1.87 -39.21 -0.31
N ILE A 32 -2.16 -38.00 0.17
CA ILE A 32 -2.59 -36.88 -0.68
C ILE A 32 -1.52 -36.51 -1.71
N LYS A 33 -0.23 -36.52 -1.33
CA LYS A 33 0.88 -36.28 -2.27
C LYS A 33 1.04 -37.41 -3.29
N ARG A 34 0.87 -38.68 -2.89
CA ARG A 34 0.92 -39.83 -3.81
C ARG A 34 -0.23 -39.79 -4.82
N ASN A 35 -1.47 -39.51 -4.37
CA ASN A 35 -2.61 -39.32 -5.28
C ASN A 35 -2.42 -38.11 -6.19
N ASN A 36 -1.94 -36.99 -5.67
CA ASN A 36 -1.67 -35.81 -6.50
C ASN A 36 -0.57 -36.04 -7.55
N LYS A 37 0.42 -36.92 -7.33
CA LYS A 37 1.41 -37.26 -8.36
C LYS A 37 0.76 -37.97 -9.56
N ARG A 38 -0.19 -38.89 -9.33
CA ARG A 38 -0.95 -39.56 -10.41
C ARG A 38 -1.93 -38.61 -11.13
N ILE A 39 -2.46 -37.61 -10.42
CA ILE A 39 -3.34 -36.56 -10.96
C ILE A 39 -2.53 -35.44 -11.67
N ALA A 40 -1.24 -35.30 -11.37
CA ALA A 40 -0.35 -34.33 -12.02
C ALA A 40 0.05 -34.77 -13.44
N SER A 41 0.11 -36.08 -13.70
CA SER A 41 0.31 -36.66 -15.04
C SER A 41 -0.99 -36.76 -15.85
N TYR A 42 -2.13 -36.31 -15.31
CA TYR A 42 -3.39 -36.29 -16.05
C TYR A 42 -3.43 -35.10 -17.01
N THR A 43 -3.28 -35.38 -18.29
CA THR A 43 -3.36 -34.41 -19.40
C THR A 43 -4.79 -34.31 -19.89
N GLY A 44 -5.64 -33.64 -19.11
CA GLY A 44 -7.01 -33.28 -19.53
C GLY A 44 -7.25 -31.79 -19.31
N LYS A 45 -8.15 -31.18 -20.09
CA LYS A 45 -8.61 -29.80 -19.85
C LYS A 45 -9.36 -29.76 -18.51
N LYS A 46 -8.66 -29.42 -17.43
CA LYS A 46 -9.26 -29.19 -16.10
C LYS A 46 -10.17 -27.96 -16.21
N LYS A 47 -11.48 -28.16 -16.28
CA LYS A 47 -12.46 -27.07 -16.24
C LYS A 47 -12.51 -26.51 -14.82
N PHE A 48 -12.49 -25.18 -14.69
CA PHE A 48 -12.68 -24.52 -13.41
C PHE A 48 -14.15 -24.63 -13.00
N GLY A 49 -14.46 -25.47 -12.01
CA GLY A 49 -15.80 -25.60 -11.45
C GLY A 49 -16.00 -24.76 -10.18
N ARG A 50 -17.24 -24.79 -9.65
CA ARG A 50 -17.65 -24.05 -8.44
C ARG A 50 -16.91 -24.50 -7.19
N GLU A 51 -16.43 -25.73 -7.16
CA GLU A 51 -15.61 -26.33 -6.10
C GLU A 51 -14.23 -25.68 -5.94
N HIS A 52 -13.79 -24.88 -6.92
CA HIS A 52 -12.54 -24.14 -6.88
C HIS A 52 -12.70 -22.68 -6.45
N VAL A 53 -13.94 -22.22 -6.26
CA VAL A 53 -14.28 -20.93 -5.66
C VAL A 53 -14.17 -21.06 -4.15
N TYR A 54 -13.40 -20.18 -3.53
CA TYR A 54 -13.27 -20.16 -2.08
C TYR A 54 -13.07 -18.72 -1.58
N SER A 55 -13.52 -18.51 -0.35
CA SER A 55 -13.27 -17.30 0.42
C SER A 55 -12.21 -17.57 1.47
N GLY A 56 -11.54 -16.53 1.93
CA GLY A 56 -10.71 -16.62 3.12
C GLY A 56 -10.42 -15.27 3.72
N VAL A 57 -9.83 -15.33 4.92
CA VAL A 57 -9.43 -14.16 5.69
C VAL A 57 -7.91 -14.18 5.84
N GLY A 58 -7.31 -13.00 5.80
CA GLY A 58 -5.89 -12.78 6.01
C GLY A 58 -5.66 -11.68 7.03
N PHE A 59 -4.52 -11.75 7.70
CA PHE A 59 -4.02 -10.71 8.60
C PHE A 59 -2.71 -10.20 8.03
N SER A 60 -2.52 -8.88 8.07
CA SER A 60 -1.30 -8.21 7.60
C SER A 60 -0.72 -7.35 8.71
N LEU A 61 0.60 -7.39 8.85
CA LEU A 61 1.37 -6.47 9.68
C LEU A 61 2.15 -5.54 8.75
N ASN A 62 1.87 -4.25 8.85
CA ASN A 62 2.45 -3.20 8.01
C ASN A 62 3.46 -2.39 8.83
N ALA A 63 4.42 -1.78 8.14
CA ALA A 63 5.37 -0.86 8.74
C ALA A 63 5.19 0.51 8.05
N LEU A 64 4.78 1.52 8.83
CA LEU A 64 4.52 2.88 8.35
C LEU A 64 5.66 3.79 8.78
N ASN A 65 6.26 4.50 7.83
CA ASN A 65 7.35 5.44 8.07
C ASN A 65 7.09 6.75 7.32
N TYR A 66 7.39 7.88 7.94
CA TYR A 66 7.21 9.21 7.35
C TYR A 66 8.54 9.70 6.78
N TYR A 67 8.55 9.99 5.49
CA TYR A 67 9.66 10.66 4.82
C TYR A 67 9.22 12.06 4.44
N GLY A 68 9.78 13.05 5.11
CA GLY A 68 9.49 14.46 4.88
C GLY A 68 10.44 15.35 5.67
N ASP A 69 10.05 16.61 5.81
CA ASP A 69 10.76 17.71 6.49
C ASP A 69 11.11 17.47 7.97
N LEU A 70 10.37 16.58 8.65
CA LEU A 70 10.60 16.16 10.04
C LEU A 70 11.42 14.88 10.16
N SER A 71 11.88 14.31 9.03
CA SER A 71 12.70 13.10 9.00
C SER A 71 14.16 13.38 9.38
N PRO A 72 14.81 12.53 10.20
CA PRO A 72 16.14 12.78 10.76
C PRO A 72 17.27 12.85 9.72
N LEU A 73 17.20 12.08 8.62
CA LEU A 73 18.25 12.06 7.59
C LEU A 73 17.75 12.55 6.22
N PRO A 74 18.45 13.48 5.55
CA PRO A 74 18.20 13.87 4.17
C PRO A 74 18.76 12.85 3.14
N SER A 75 18.89 11.58 3.54
CA SER A 75 19.39 10.50 2.68
C SER A 75 18.24 9.66 2.15
N LYS A 76 18.18 9.46 0.83
CA LYS A 76 17.12 8.69 0.11
C LYS A 76 16.95 7.23 0.57
N PHE A 77 17.87 6.71 1.40
CA PHE A 77 17.88 5.32 1.86
C PHE A 77 18.01 5.15 3.39
N SER A 78 17.91 6.22 4.18
CA SER A 78 17.96 6.08 5.64
C SER A 78 16.56 5.90 6.22
N THR A 79 16.14 4.65 6.34
CA THR A 79 14.93 4.27 7.08
C THR A 79 15.25 4.29 8.57
N ASP A 80 15.10 5.42 9.25
CA ASP A 80 15.25 5.43 10.71
C ASP A 80 14.15 4.59 11.34
N ILE A 81 14.56 3.43 11.87
CA ILE A 81 13.68 2.39 12.46
C ILE A 81 12.87 2.97 13.63
N SER A 82 13.36 4.03 14.28
CA SER A 82 12.70 4.71 15.41
C SER A 82 11.33 5.32 15.04
N PHE A 83 11.19 5.79 13.80
CA PHE A 83 9.94 6.38 13.31
C PHE A 83 9.00 5.37 12.65
N THR A 84 9.46 4.14 12.42
CA THR A 84 8.63 3.07 11.89
C THR A 84 7.59 2.64 12.93
N LYS A 85 6.31 2.84 12.61
CA LYS A 85 5.19 2.40 13.45
C LYS A 85 4.50 1.19 12.82
N PRO A 86 4.12 0.20 13.62
CA PRO A 86 3.37 -0.93 13.11
C PRO A 86 1.95 -0.48 12.71
N GLY A 87 1.48 -0.97 11.58
CA GLY A 87 0.09 -0.97 11.17
C GLY A 87 -0.45 -2.40 11.20
N LEU A 88 -1.74 -2.55 11.48
CA LEU A 88 -2.43 -3.82 11.41
C LEU A 88 -3.48 -3.76 10.31
N GLY A 89 -3.66 -4.87 9.61
CA GLY A 89 -4.71 -4.99 8.62
C GLY A 89 -5.36 -6.35 8.62
N ILE A 90 -6.61 -6.36 8.20
CA ILE A 90 -7.42 -7.56 8.00
C ILE A 90 -7.90 -7.51 6.56
N SER A 91 -7.82 -8.64 5.86
CA SER A 91 -8.24 -8.76 4.48
C SER A 91 -9.21 -9.92 4.33
N PHE A 92 -10.27 -9.72 3.57
CA PHE A 92 -11.13 -10.77 3.08
C PHE A 92 -10.89 -10.93 1.59
N PHE A 93 -10.62 -12.14 1.13
CA PHE A 93 -10.44 -12.44 -0.29
C PHE A 93 -11.44 -13.48 -0.77
N HIS A 94 -11.94 -13.29 -1.98
CA HIS A 94 -12.85 -14.22 -2.64
C HIS A 94 -12.37 -14.48 -4.07
N ARG A 95 -12.17 -15.76 -4.40
CA ARG A 95 -11.68 -16.19 -5.71
C ARG A 95 -12.86 -16.62 -6.59
N PHE A 96 -13.19 -15.82 -7.59
CA PHE A 96 -14.28 -16.12 -8.53
C PHE A 96 -13.86 -17.03 -9.69
N GLY A 97 -12.58 -17.03 -10.07
CA GLY A 97 -12.12 -17.71 -11.28
C GLY A 97 -10.69 -18.27 -11.17
N PRO A 98 -10.18 -18.86 -12.27
CA PRO A 98 -8.81 -19.37 -12.31
C PRO A 98 -7.75 -18.26 -12.29
N ARG A 99 -8.14 -17.03 -12.65
CA ARG A 99 -7.26 -15.84 -12.70
C ARG A 99 -7.72 -14.69 -11.79
N TYR A 100 -9.01 -14.61 -11.47
CA TYR A 100 -9.61 -13.45 -10.82
C TYR A 100 -9.81 -13.69 -9.32
N THR A 101 -9.31 -12.78 -8.50
CA THR A 101 -9.55 -12.76 -7.05
C THR A 101 -9.88 -11.34 -6.63
N LEU A 102 -10.95 -11.16 -5.86
CA LEU A 102 -11.31 -9.88 -5.26
C LEU A 102 -10.85 -9.87 -3.80
N VAL A 103 -10.32 -8.75 -3.34
CA VAL A 103 -9.85 -8.58 -1.96
C VAL A 103 -10.39 -7.28 -1.40
N GLY A 104 -11.13 -7.36 -0.31
CA GLY A 104 -11.44 -6.22 0.55
C GLY A 104 -10.45 -6.18 1.71
N GLN A 105 -9.86 -5.03 1.99
CA GLN A 105 -8.88 -4.87 3.06
C GLN A 105 -9.22 -3.65 3.92
N PHE A 106 -9.08 -3.82 5.22
CA PHE A 106 -9.11 -2.74 6.18
C PHE A 106 -7.75 -2.66 6.87
N MET A 107 -7.16 -1.47 6.92
CA MET A 107 -5.90 -1.22 7.63
C MET A 107 -6.08 -0.08 8.63
N TYR A 108 -5.49 -0.25 9.80
CA TYR A 108 -5.32 0.80 10.78
C TYR A 108 -3.85 0.96 11.14
N GLY A 109 -3.36 2.19 11.08
CA GLY A 109 -1.98 2.49 11.40
C GLY A 109 -1.80 3.92 11.90
N THR A 110 -0.67 4.15 12.56
CA THR A 110 -0.28 5.48 13.05
C THR A 110 1.00 5.89 12.37
N LEU A 111 1.06 7.11 11.88
CA LEU A 111 2.25 7.79 11.40
C LEU A 111 2.66 8.83 12.45
N LYS A 112 3.95 9.01 12.71
CA LYS A 112 4.47 10.00 13.67
C LYS A 112 5.80 10.55 13.16
N GLY A 113 6.01 11.85 13.35
CA GLY A 113 7.31 12.52 13.20
C GLY A 113 7.50 13.53 14.32
N SER A 114 8.74 13.74 14.76
CA SER A 114 9.06 14.72 15.81
C SER A 114 10.50 15.20 15.67
N ASP A 115 10.69 16.52 15.62
CA ASP A 115 12.02 17.13 15.56
C ASP A 115 12.86 16.79 16.81
N ALA A 116 12.24 16.66 17.98
CA ALA A 116 12.93 16.30 19.21
C ALA A 116 13.54 14.89 19.16
N GLU A 117 12.86 13.95 18.49
CA GLU A 117 13.36 12.60 18.26
C GLU A 117 14.38 12.58 17.09
N SER A 118 14.21 13.46 16.10
CA SER A 118 15.05 13.56 14.90
C SER A 118 16.36 14.34 15.08
N ALA A 119 16.48 15.21 16.09
CA ALA A 119 17.63 16.11 16.28
C ALA A 119 18.84 15.49 17.01
N LYS A 120 19.00 14.17 16.97
CA LYS A 120 20.08 13.43 17.66
C LYS A 120 21.44 13.42 16.92
N GLY A 121 21.73 14.44 16.09
CA GLY A 121 22.96 14.53 15.28
C GLY A 121 23.47 15.97 15.07
N SER A 122 24.54 16.13 14.27
CA SER A 122 25.26 17.39 14.04
C SER A 122 24.45 18.51 13.37
N ASP A 123 23.35 18.17 12.68
CA ASP A 123 22.43 19.12 12.03
C ASP A 123 21.28 19.58 12.96
N GLY A 124 21.39 19.28 14.25
CA GLY A 124 20.32 19.38 15.25
C GLY A 124 19.95 20.74 15.84
N PRO A 125 20.74 21.84 15.80
CA PRO A 125 20.37 23.04 16.56
C PRO A 125 19.10 23.72 16.01
N PHE A 126 19.01 23.95 14.69
CA PHE A 126 17.82 24.56 14.07
C PHE A 126 16.55 23.71 14.21
N ARG A 127 16.68 22.38 14.27
CA ARG A 127 15.55 21.45 14.47
C ARG A 127 15.08 21.42 15.92
N LYS A 128 16.00 21.53 16.89
CA LYS A 128 15.64 21.66 18.32
C LYS A 128 14.87 22.94 18.60
N GLU A 129 15.27 24.05 17.98
CA GLU A 129 14.55 25.33 18.11
C GLU A 129 13.14 25.27 17.49
N ARG A 130 12.97 24.52 16.39
CA ARG A 130 11.68 24.35 15.72
C ARG A 130 10.70 23.46 16.50
N ASN A 131 11.20 22.41 17.17
CA ASN A 131 10.46 21.51 18.06
C ASN A 131 9.06 21.08 17.55
N LEU A 132 8.93 20.78 16.26
CA LEU A 132 7.65 20.35 15.69
C LEU A 132 7.41 18.86 15.96
N SER A 133 6.14 18.50 16.15
CA SER A 133 5.73 17.12 16.23
C SER A 133 4.37 16.92 15.58
N PHE A 134 4.24 15.79 14.88
CA PHE A 134 2.99 15.38 14.26
C PHE A 134 2.72 13.92 14.53
N ARG A 135 1.42 13.61 14.59
CA ARG A 135 0.90 12.25 14.65
C ARG A 135 -0.35 12.18 13.79
N ASN A 136 -0.39 11.22 12.87
CA ASN A 136 -1.57 10.98 12.04
C ASN A 136 -2.06 9.53 12.24
N ARG A 137 -3.34 9.36 12.53
CA ARG A 137 -3.96 8.02 12.59
C ARG A 137 -4.72 7.79 11.28
N ILE A 138 -4.32 6.77 10.55
CA ILE A 138 -4.84 6.45 9.23
C ILE A 138 -5.69 5.18 9.35
N LYS A 139 -6.94 5.27 8.89
CA LYS A 139 -7.83 4.15 8.64
C LYS A 139 -8.00 4.06 7.13
N GLU A 140 -7.67 2.92 6.56
CA GLU A 140 -7.81 2.68 5.13
C GLU A 140 -8.81 1.55 4.92
N LEU A 141 -9.75 1.76 4.00
CA LEU A 141 -10.61 0.73 3.46
C LEU A 141 -10.37 0.63 1.96
N SER A 142 -10.00 -0.55 1.47
CA SER A 142 -9.70 -0.76 0.07
C SER A 142 -10.37 -2.00 -0.50
N VAL A 143 -10.71 -1.93 -1.78
CA VAL A 143 -11.25 -3.04 -2.58
C VAL A 143 -10.38 -3.16 -3.82
N THR A 144 -9.77 -4.32 -4.00
CA THR A 144 -8.77 -4.56 -5.03
C THR A 144 -9.08 -5.84 -5.80
N ALA A 145 -9.05 -5.74 -7.13
CA ALA A 145 -9.14 -6.87 -8.04
C ALA A 145 -7.75 -7.33 -8.45
N TYR A 146 -7.49 -8.62 -8.27
CA TYR A 146 -6.24 -9.28 -8.62
C TYR A 146 -6.42 -10.17 -9.84
N PHE A 147 -5.49 -10.02 -10.78
CA PHE A 147 -5.40 -10.76 -12.02
C PHE A 147 -4.11 -11.57 -12.03
N ASP A 148 -4.23 -12.88 -11.80
CA ASP A 148 -3.10 -13.81 -11.90
C ASP A 148 -2.73 -13.99 -13.40
N LEU A 149 -1.47 -13.73 -13.76
CA LEU A 149 -0.98 -13.81 -15.15
C LEU A 149 -1.01 -15.24 -15.71
N PHE A 150 -0.79 -16.23 -14.83
CA PHE A 150 -0.84 -17.64 -15.17
C PHE A 150 -2.09 -18.28 -14.57
N GLU A 151 -2.78 -19.07 -15.39
CA GLU A 151 -3.96 -19.82 -14.94
C GLU A 151 -3.60 -20.80 -13.83
N ASN A 152 -4.40 -20.75 -12.77
CA ASN A 152 -4.29 -21.71 -11.69
C ASN A 152 -5.61 -22.45 -11.54
N ASN A 153 -5.68 -23.59 -12.22
CA ASN A 153 -6.83 -24.53 -12.21
C ASN A 153 -6.72 -25.55 -11.06
N GLY A 154 -5.79 -25.34 -10.11
CA GLY A 154 -5.56 -26.23 -8.99
C GLY A 154 -6.28 -25.79 -7.71
N THR A 155 -6.81 -26.75 -6.96
CA THR A 155 -7.31 -26.56 -5.58
C THR A 155 -6.19 -26.04 -4.65
N TYR A 156 -6.54 -25.53 -3.46
CA TYR A 156 -5.62 -25.06 -2.41
C TYR A 156 -4.33 -25.91 -2.27
N ILE A 157 -4.45 -27.22 -2.44
CA ILE A 157 -3.39 -28.22 -2.28
C ILE A 157 -2.42 -28.29 -3.49
N SER A 158 -2.87 -28.11 -4.73
CA SER A 158 -2.08 -28.38 -5.97
C SER A 158 -1.55 -27.13 -6.70
N ARG A 159 -1.70 -25.94 -6.13
CA ARG A 159 -1.26 -24.68 -6.75
C ARG A 159 0.23 -24.58 -7.07
N VAL A 160 0.52 -23.85 -8.16
CA VAL A 160 1.87 -23.44 -8.60
C VAL A 160 2.61 -22.72 -7.47
N LYS A 161 3.93 -22.94 -7.38
CA LYS A 161 4.78 -22.41 -6.29
C LYS A 161 4.93 -20.89 -6.33
N TRP A 162 4.90 -20.32 -7.53
CA TRP A 162 5.06 -18.89 -7.82
C TRP A 162 4.00 -18.45 -8.82
N THR A 163 3.29 -17.37 -8.54
CA THR A 163 2.27 -16.83 -9.44
C THR A 163 2.38 -15.31 -9.46
N PRO A 164 2.92 -14.71 -10.53
CA PRO A 164 2.89 -13.28 -10.72
C PRO A 164 1.47 -12.83 -11.03
N TYR A 165 1.12 -11.65 -10.57
CA TYR A 165 -0.19 -11.04 -10.75
C TYR A 165 -0.06 -9.54 -10.92
N VAL A 166 -1.09 -8.96 -11.52
CA VAL A 166 -1.31 -7.52 -11.56
C VAL A 166 -2.59 -7.22 -10.79
N PHE A 167 -2.72 -6.01 -10.26
CA PHE A 167 -3.91 -5.63 -9.52
C PHE A 167 -4.26 -4.16 -9.71
N ILE A 168 -5.53 -3.87 -9.50
CA ILE A 168 -6.10 -2.52 -9.53
C ILE A 168 -7.26 -2.46 -8.53
N GLY A 169 -7.46 -1.32 -7.89
CA GLY A 169 -8.50 -1.17 -6.89
C GLY A 169 -8.87 0.27 -6.60
N LEU A 170 -9.71 0.42 -5.58
CA LEU A 170 -10.10 1.69 -4.99
C LEU A 170 -9.81 1.64 -3.50
N ALA A 171 -9.25 2.72 -2.95
CA ALA A 171 -8.95 2.86 -1.55
C ALA A 171 -9.50 4.19 -1.03
N ALA A 172 -10.10 4.16 0.16
CA ALA A 172 -10.54 5.33 0.90
C ALA A 172 -9.77 5.43 2.21
N PHE A 173 -9.17 6.59 2.46
CA PHE A 173 -8.36 6.89 3.62
C PHE A 173 -9.10 7.90 4.49
N LEU A 174 -9.36 7.54 5.73
CA LEU A 174 -9.73 8.47 6.77
C LEU A 174 -8.50 8.76 7.62
N HIS A 175 -8.03 10.00 7.56
CA HIS A 175 -6.85 10.43 8.28
C HIS A 175 -7.17 11.69 9.09
N ASN A 176 -6.55 11.82 10.26
CA ASN A 176 -6.71 12.98 11.12
C ASN A 176 -5.34 13.31 11.72
N PRO A 177 -4.57 14.23 11.11
CA PRO A 177 -3.28 14.63 11.62
C PRO A 177 -3.47 15.54 12.85
N GLN A 178 -2.63 15.30 13.84
CA GLN A 178 -2.61 15.95 15.13
C GLN A 178 -1.21 16.47 15.38
N ALA A 179 -1.08 17.61 16.06
CA ALA A 179 0.19 18.12 16.57
C ALA A 179 0.15 18.21 18.10
N GLN A 180 1.32 18.22 18.70
CA GLN A 180 1.47 18.44 20.13
C GLN A 180 1.58 19.94 20.42
N GLU A 181 0.85 20.44 21.42
CA GLU A 181 0.99 21.83 21.82
C GLU A 181 2.37 22.12 22.43
N PRO A 182 3.03 23.22 22.03
CA PRO A 182 4.34 23.59 22.56
C PRO A 182 4.26 24.01 24.03
N ALA A 183 5.38 23.87 24.75
CA ALA A 183 5.48 24.22 26.17
C ALA A 183 5.36 25.74 26.43
N LYS A 184 5.74 26.55 25.44
CA LYS A 184 5.63 28.00 25.47
C LYS A 184 4.96 28.47 24.19
N PHE A 185 4.12 29.48 24.30
CA PHE A 185 3.58 30.19 23.15
C PHE A 185 4.66 31.09 22.53
N LEU A 186 4.38 31.63 21.34
CA LEU A 186 5.31 32.53 20.63
C LEU A 186 5.61 33.83 21.40
N ASP A 187 4.72 34.22 22.31
CA ASP A 187 4.88 35.37 23.23
C ASP A 187 5.72 35.05 24.49
N GLY A 188 6.23 33.81 24.60
CA GLY A 188 7.02 33.35 25.73
C GLY A 188 6.21 32.92 26.95
N THR A 189 4.88 33.02 26.92
CA THR A 189 4.01 32.58 28.02
C THR A 189 3.95 31.04 28.10
N VAL A 190 3.84 30.51 29.31
CA VAL A 190 3.79 29.06 29.54
C VAL A 190 2.41 28.54 29.12
N ASN A 191 2.40 27.51 28.27
CA ASN A 191 1.15 26.90 27.86
C ASN A 191 0.64 25.93 28.94
N PRO A 192 -0.54 26.17 29.56
CA PRO A 192 -1.11 25.26 30.55
C PRO A 192 -1.50 23.88 29.98
N ASN A 193 -1.69 23.79 28.66
CA ASN A 193 -2.01 22.57 27.93
C ASN A 193 -0.81 21.94 27.21
N ALA A 194 0.41 22.36 27.57
CA ALA A 194 1.66 21.84 27.01
C ALA A 194 1.65 20.31 26.91
N GLY A 195 1.92 19.80 25.72
CA GLY A 195 2.00 18.36 25.48
C GLY A 195 0.69 17.68 25.06
N LYS A 196 -0.44 18.38 25.00
CA LYS A 196 -1.73 17.86 24.52
C LYS A 196 -1.72 17.69 22.99
N TRP A 197 -2.33 16.62 22.50
CA TRP A 197 -2.53 16.39 21.05
C TRP A 197 -3.82 17.06 20.57
N VAL A 198 -3.71 17.94 19.58
CA VAL A 198 -4.83 18.72 19.03
C VAL A 198 -5.01 18.38 17.55
N ASN A 199 -6.26 18.32 17.09
CA ASN A 199 -6.58 18.07 15.69
C ASN A 199 -6.22 19.29 14.84
N LEU A 200 -5.49 19.08 13.74
CA LEU A 200 -5.03 20.18 12.89
C LEU A 200 -6.09 20.70 11.92
N GLN A 201 -7.02 19.83 11.49
CA GLN A 201 -8.04 20.19 10.49
C GLN A 201 -8.90 21.39 10.89
N PRO A 202 -9.46 21.48 12.11
CA PRO A 202 -10.26 22.63 12.51
C PRO A 202 -9.42 23.88 12.80
N LEU A 203 -8.11 23.74 13.02
CA LEU A 203 -7.23 24.87 13.30
C LEU A 203 -6.80 25.62 12.04
N GLY A 204 -6.93 25.00 10.86
CA GLY A 204 -6.51 25.58 9.59
C GLY A 204 -4.99 25.72 9.49
N THR A 205 -4.34 24.78 8.82
CA THR A 205 -2.90 24.89 8.54
C THR A 205 -2.66 25.76 7.30
N GLU A 206 -1.51 26.42 7.21
CA GLU A 206 -1.07 27.13 5.99
C GLU A 206 -1.98 28.29 5.54
N GLY A 207 -2.62 28.99 6.49
CA GLY A 207 -3.49 30.14 6.18
C GLY A 207 -4.93 29.78 5.83
N GLN A 208 -5.32 28.51 5.98
CA GLN A 208 -6.74 28.12 5.97
C GLN A 208 -7.51 28.91 7.04
N HIS A 209 -8.75 29.31 6.72
CA HIS A 209 -9.62 30.13 7.58
C HIS A 209 -9.12 31.56 7.88
N SER A 210 -8.00 32.01 7.32
CA SER A 210 -7.50 33.38 7.53
C SER A 210 -8.03 34.36 6.48
N THR A 211 -8.31 35.60 6.90
CA THR A 211 -8.69 36.71 6.03
C THR A 211 -7.43 37.37 5.46
N LEU A 212 -6.88 36.78 4.40
CA LEU A 212 -5.71 37.30 3.70
C LEU A 212 -6.11 38.29 2.60
N SER A 213 -5.20 39.18 2.20
CA SER A 213 -5.41 40.08 1.07
C SER A 213 -5.48 39.29 -0.24
N SER A 214 -6.20 39.78 -1.24
CA SER A 214 -6.33 39.12 -2.55
C SER A 214 -5.01 39.02 -3.34
N THR A 215 -3.94 39.63 -2.84
CA THR A 215 -2.60 39.59 -3.44
C THR A 215 -1.73 38.48 -2.82
N ASP A 216 -2.17 37.87 -1.71
CA ASP A 216 -1.41 36.84 -1.01
C ASP A 216 -1.51 35.48 -1.70
N VAL A 217 -0.39 34.76 -1.80
CA VAL A 217 -0.29 33.43 -2.44
C VAL A 217 -1.22 32.40 -1.79
N ASN A 218 -1.52 32.59 -0.50
CA ASN A 218 -2.33 31.67 0.31
C ASN A 218 -3.79 32.13 0.47
N HIS A 219 -4.22 33.12 -0.31
CA HIS A 219 -5.59 33.64 -0.22
C HIS A 219 -6.62 32.57 -0.64
N GLY A 220 -7.64 32.36 0.19
CA GLY A 220 -8.79 31.50 -0.13
C GLY A 220 -8.52 29.99 -0.09
N ILE A 221 -7.44 29.53 0.57
CA ILE A 221 -7.16 28.10 0.69
C ILE A 221 -8.28 27.39 1.49
N LYS A 222 -8.91 26.41 0.84
CA LYS A 222 -9.93 25.57 1.46
C LYS A 222 -9.29 24.55 2.41
N PRO A 223 -9.92 24.25 3.56
CA PRO A 223 -9.45 23.19 4.45
C PRO A 223 -9.38 21.84 3.74
N TYR A 224 -8.35 21.06 4.08
CA TYR A 224 -8.23 19.71 3.55
C TYR A 224 -9.34 18.79 4.09
N SER A 225 -9.71 17.80 3.29
CA SER A 225 -10.71 16.80 3.66
C SER A 225 -10.06 15.65 4.44
N LEU A 226 -10.70 15.20 5.53
CA LEU A 226 -10.26 14.04 6.31
C LEU A 226 -10.39 12.72 5.54
N LEU A 227 -11.35 12.66 4.60
CA LEU A 227 -11.55 11.53 3.70
C LEU A 227 -10.86 11.80 2.37
N GLN A 228 -10.01 10.88 1.95
CA GLN A 228 -9.31 10.90 0.67
C GLN A 228 -9.55 9.59 -0.07
N VAL A 229 -9.56 9.65 -1.40
CA VAL A 229 -9.72 8.47 -2.25
C VAL A 229 -8.47 8.32 -3.11
N ALA A 230 -8.04 7.08 -3.30
CA ALA A 230 -6.94 6.74 -4.20
C ALA A 230 -7.25 5.48 -5.01
N ILE A 231 -6.51 5.31 -6.09
CA ILE A 231 -6.60 4.17 -6.98
C ILE A 231 -5.29 3.38 -6.85
N PRO A 232 -5.22 2.35 -6.00
CA PRO A 232 -4.05 1.48 -5.94
C PRO A 232 -3.97 0.60 -7.18
N PHE A 233 -2.81 0.55 -7.82
CA PHE A 233 -2.50 -0.43 -8.85
C PHE A 233 -1.04 -0.88 -8.74
N GLY A 234 -0.74 -2.05 -9.27
CA GLY A 234 0.61 -2.58 -9.21
C GLY A 234 0.75 -4.00 -9.72
N VAL A 235 1.96 -4.52 -9.53
CA VAL A 235 2.34 -5.88 -9.90
C VAL A 235 2.96 -6.57 -8.69
N GLY A 236 2.85 -7.89 -8.62
CA GLY A 236 3.41 -8.63 -7.51
C GLY A 236 3.50 -10.12 -7.79
N ALA A 237 3.94 -10.87 -6.78
CA ALA A 237 4.05 -12.32 -6.89
C ALA A 237 3.60 -13.04 -5.62
N LYS A 238 2.83 -14.13 -5.80
CA LYS A 238 2.38 -15.01 -4.72
C LYS A 238 3.35 -16.17 -4.61
N LYS A 239 3.90 -16.40 -3.41
CA LYS A 239 4.75 -17.56 -3.14
C LYS A 239 4.08 -18.47 -2.12
N LYS A 240 3.87 -19.73 -2.50
CA LYS A 240 3.34 -20.77 -1.61
C LYS A 240 4.48 -21.43 -0.84
N LYS A 241 4.42 -21.42 0.50
CA LYS A 241 5.32 -22.23 1.35
C LYS A 241 4.69 -23.61 1.63
N LYS A 242 5.53 -24.62 1.92
CA LYS A 242 5.11 -26.04 2.14
C LYS A 242 4.06 -26.25 3.24
N ASN A 243 3.80 -25.25 4.09
CA ASN A 243 2.92 -25.33 5.27
C ASN A 243 1.55 -24.66 5.08
N GLY A 244 1.19 -24.21 3.86
CA GLY A 244 -0.09 -23.53 3.63
C GLY A 244 -0.11 -22.04 4.00
N VAL A 245 1.00 -21.51 4.53
CA VAL A 245 1.20 -20.07 4.69
C VAL A 245 1.55 -19.46 3.33
N PHE A 246 0.79 -18.45 2.92
CA PHE A 246 1.02 -17.68 1.70
C PHE A 246 1.71 -16.37 2.04
N PHE A 247 2.83 -16.12 1.38
CA PHE A 247 3.41 -14.78 1.36
C PHE A 247 2.98 -14.11 0.06
N PHE A 248 2.36 -12.96 0.22
CA PHE A 248 2.11 -12.04 -0.87
C PHE A 248 3.18 -10.95 -0.78
N PHE A 249 3.95 -10.80 -1.85
CA PHE A 249 4.84 -9.66 -2.00
C PHE A 249 4.21 -8.72 -3.03
N PHE A 250 3.94 -7.48 -2.61
CA PHE A 250 3.35 -6.44 -3.44
C PHE A 250 4.37 -5.30 -3.58
N LEU A 251 4.55 -4.80 -4.80
CA LEU A 251 5.08 -3.47 -5.04
C LEU A 251 3.94 -2.64 -5.60
N PHE A 252 3.58 -1.55 -4.92
CA PHE A 252 2.45 -0.71 -5.33
C PHE A 252 2.83 0.76 -5.31
N VAL A 253 2.20 1.50 -6.23
CA VAL A 253 2.21 2.96 -6.24
C VAL A 253 0.77 3.40 -5.99
N VAL A 254 0.55 4.20 -4.95
CA VAL A 254 -0.76 4.81 -4.68
C VAL A 254 -0.78 6.18 -5.32
N PHE A 255 -1.73 6.40 -6.23
CA PHE A 255 -1.96 7.70 -6.85
C PHE A 255 -3.11 8.40 -6.12
N LEU A 256 -2.79 9.50 -5.43
CA LEU A 256 -3.79 10.32 -4.71
C LEU A 256 -4.54 11.19 -5.72
N SER A 257 -5.88 11.15 -5.70
CA SER A 257 -6.72 11.75 -6.73
C SER A 257 -6.79 13.30 -6.74
N PHE A 258 -5.85 14.02 -6.13
CA PHE A 258 -5.82 15.49 -6.21
C PHE A 258 -5.29 16.02 -7.56
N PHE A 259 -4.60 15.18 -8.36
CA PHE A 259 -3.98 15.59 -9.63
C PHE A 259 -4.45 14.77 -10.85
N PHE A 260 -5.55 14.02 -10.71
CA PHE A 260 -5.99 13.02 -11.68
C PHE A 260 -6.25 13.59 -13.09
N PHE A 261 -6.76 14.82 -13.19
CA PHE A 261 -7.10 15.39 -14.49
C PHE A 261 -5.87 15.76 -15.33
N TYR A 262 -4.82 16.31 -14.72
CA TYR A 262 -3.64 16.75 -15.47
C TYR A 262 -2.69 15.61 -15.80
N PHE A 263 -2.45 14.69 -14.86
CA PHE A 263 -1.48 13.63 -15.05
C PHE A 263 -1.97 12.54 -16.01
N VAL A 264 -3.25 12.14 -15.94
CA VAL A 264 -3.81 11.13 -16.86
C VAL A 264 -3.84 11.67 -18.29
N PHE A 265 -4.22 12.94 -18.47
CA PHE A 265 -4.20 13.58 -19.78
C PHE A 265 -2.78 13.63 -20.36
N CYS A 266 -1.78 14.03 -19.55
CA CYS A 266 -0.39 14.12 -19.98
C CYS A 266 0.23 12.75 -20.28
N PHE A 267 -0.06 11.73 -19.47
CA PHE A 267 0.44 10.36 -19.67
C PHE A 267 -0.19 9.70 -20.90
N PHE A 268 -1.50 9.86 -21.11
CA PHE A 268 -2.17 9.34 -22.31
C PHE A 268 -1.67 10.05 -23.57
N PHE A 269 -1.46 11.37 -23.50
CA PHE A 269 -0.93 12.16 -24.61
C PHE A 269 0.50 11.75 -24.96
N PHE A 270 1.35 11.51 -23.96
CA PHE A 270 2.73 11.05 -24.17
C PHE A 270 2.78 9.66 -24.85
N PHE A 271 1.98 8.69 -24.38
CA PHE A 271 1.93 7.36 -24.98
C PHE A 271 1.28 7.36 -26.37
N PHE A 272 0.25 8.17 -26.58
CA PHE A 272 -0.37 8.37 -27.88
C PHE A 272 0.63 8.97 -28.87
N PHE A 273 1.39 10.00 -28.45
CA PHE A 273 2.45 10.60 -29.25
C PHE A 273 3.57 9.62 -29.59
N LEU A 274 4.01 8.81 -28.63
CA LEU A 274 5.04 7.78 -28.85
C LEU A 274 4.57 6.70 -29.84
N PHE A 275 3.31 6.27 -29.73
CA PHE A 275 2.71 5.32 -30.67
C PHE A 275 2.61 5.91 -32.08
N PHE A 276 2.21 7.17 -32.20
CA PHE A 276 2.10 7.88 -33.48
C PHE A 276 3.47 8.08 -34.13
N LEU A 277 4.49 8.42 -33.34
CA LEU A 277 5.88 8.51 -33.80
C LEU A 277 6.38 7.16 -34.31
N LEU A 278 6.13 6.07 -33.57
CA LEU A 278 6.53 4.72 -33.98
C LEU A 278 5.83 4.31 -35.28
N PHE A 279 4.55 4.63 -35.43
CA PHE A 279 3.78 4.38 -36.64
C PHE A 279 4.37 5.13 -37.85
N PHE A 280 4.70 6.41 -37.70
CA PHE A 280 5.33 7.20 -38.77
C PHE A 280 6.72 6.72 -39.14
N VAL A 281 7.53 6.30 -38.16
CA VAL A 281 8.85 5.70 -38.41
C VAL A 281 8.69 4.40 -39.19
N LEU A 282 7.76 3.52 -38.79
CA LEU A 282 7.48 2.28 -39.51
C LEU A 282 6.96 2.54 -40.93
N LEU A 283 6.09 3.53 -41.11
CA LEU A 283 5.57 3.93 -42.42
C LEU A 283 6.70 4.48 -43.31
N PHE A 284 7.60 5.30 -42.76
CA PHE A 284 8.76 5.82 -43.46
C PHE A 284 9.69 4.69 -43.92
N PHE A 285 10.01 3.73 -43.06
CA PHE A 285 10.80 2.56 -43.43
C PHE A 285 10.10 1.67 -44.47
N PHE A 286 8.77 1.55 -44.42
CA PHE A 286 7.99 0.85 -45.42
C PHE A 286 8.08 1.55 -46.79
N PHE A 287 7.91 2.87 -46.85
CA PHE A 287 8.07 3.64 -48.10
C PHE A 287 9.51 3.56 -48.64
N LEU A 288 10.52 3.65 -47.77
CA LEU A 288 11.92 3.47 -48.13
C LEU A 288 12.15 2.08 -48.74
N PHE A 289 11.59 1.04 -48.13
CA PHE A 289 11.69 -0.33 -48.64
C PHE A 289 11.01 -0.51 -50.00
N VAL A 290 9.85 0.14 -50.24
CA VAL A 290 9.17 0.10 -51.55
C VAL A 290 9.96 0.86 -52.62
N LEU A 291 10.52 2.03 -52.29
CA LEU A 291 11.33 2.84 -53.20
C LEU A 291 12.65 2.16 -53.59
N PHE A 292 13.37 1.60 -52.62
CA PHE A 292 14.65 0.94 -52.88
C PHE A 292 14.49 -0.51 -53.36
N GLY A 293 13.41 -1.20 -52.96
CA GLY A 293 13.08 -2.55 -53.43
C GLY A 293 12.73 -2.61 -54.92
N CYS A 294 12.17 -1.52 -55.49
CA CYS A 294 11.93 -1.42 -56.93
C CYS A 294 13.22 -1.21 -57.75
N CYS A 295 14.33 -0.78 -57.13
CA CYS A 295 15.60 -0.56 -57.85
C CYS A 295 16.46 -1.82 -58.01
N VAL A 296 16.10 -2.96 -57.39
CA VAL A 296 16.90 -4.21 -57.43
C VAL A 296 16.33 -5.25 -58.42
N VAL A 297 15.24 -4.93 -59.12
CA VAL A 297 14.61 -5.81 -60.12
C VAL A 297 14.57 -5.16 -61.53
N CYS A 298 15.56 -4.34 -61.86
CA CYS A 298 15.81 -3.87 -63.23
C CYS A 298 17.24 -4.17 -63.63
#